data_AF-A0A163TGF6-F1
#
_entry.id   AF-A0A163TGF6-F1
#
_cell.length_a   1.000
_cell.length_b   1.000
_cell.length_c   1.000
_cell.angle_alpha   90.00
_cell.angle_beta   90.00
_cell.angle_gamma   90.00
#
_symmetry.space_group_name_H-M   'P 1'
#
loop_
_entity.id
_entity.type
_entity.pdbx_description
1 polymer ?
#
loop_
_entity_poly.entity_id
_entity_poly.type
_entity_poly.pdbx_seq_one_letter_code
_entity_poly.pdbx_strand_id
1 'polypeptide(L)'
;MSLNADTTFYSIICDLGQTVYAQELDVEEMRFNKIVEDIRDGQIENVKAVFEFNPAEGWSNDITADVMAAAFPEQDEDDGYSDYRAERITGAVAGVEHRMAA
;
A
#
# COMPACT_ATOMS: atom_id res chain seq x y z
N MET A 1 -2.53 -34.19 2.62
CA MET A 1 -1.95 -33.46 1.47
C MET A 1 -0.50 -33.17 1.82
N SER A 2 0.47 -33.50 0.97
CA SER A 2 1.87 -33.13 1.21
C SER A 2 2.07 -31.70 0.70
N LEU A 3 2.49 -30.79 1.57
CA LEU A 3 2.84 -29.43 1.19
C LEU A 3 4.11 -29.50 0.31
N ASN A 4 4.08 -28.93 -0.89
CA ASN A 4 5.32 -28.70 -1.63
C ASN A 4 6.04 -27.51 -0.99
N ALA A 5 7.10 -27.78 -0.25
CA ALA A 5 7.92 -26.74 0.39
C ALA A 5 8.94 -26.11 -0.58
N ASP A 6 9.13 -26.71 -1.76
CA ASP A 6 9.97 -26.20 -2.83
C ASP A 6 9.13 -25.37 -3.81
N THR A 7 8.73 -24.20 -3.30
CA THR A 7 8.03 -23.16 -4.05
C THR A 7 8.23 -21.84 -3.33
N THR A 8 8.08 -20.74 -4.06
CA THR A 8 8.13 -19.39 -3.48
C THR A 8 6.82 -19.08 -2.79
N PHE A 9 6.91 -18.69 -1.52
CA PHE A 9 5.83 -18.15 -0.70
C PHE A 9 6.08 -16.69 -0.39
N TYR A 10 5.03 -16.03 0.08
CA TYR A 10 5.03 -14.61 0.34
C TYR A 10 4.40 -14.35 1.72
N SER A 11 5.07 -13.54 2.54
CA SER A 11 4.60 -13.15 3.87
C SER A 11 4.57 -11.64 3.98
N ILE A 12 3.59 -11.11 4.72
CA ILE A 12 3.36 -9.68 4.87
C ILE A 12 3.45 -9.33 6.35
N ILE A 13 4.22 -8.30 6.66
CA ILE A 13 4.24 -7.69 7.99
C ILE A 13 3.41 -6.42 7.93
N CYS A 14 2.42 -6.32 8.81
CA CYS A 14 1.55 -5.18 8.95
C CYS A 14 1.78 -4.48 10.29
N ASP A 15 1.46 -3.19 10.33
CA ASP A 15 1.49 -2.38 11.54
C ASP A 15 0.18 -2.47 12.30
N LEU A 16 0.29 -2.57 13.62
CA LEU A 16 -0.81 -2.47 14.57
C LEU A 16 -0.44 -1.46 15.66
N GLY A 17 -0.11 -0.24 15.23
CA GLY A 17 0.16 0.91 16.09
C GLY A 17 1.50 0.82 16.84
N GLN A 18 1.55 0.04 17.93
CA GLN A 18 2.75 -0.14 18.75
C GLN A 18 3.44 -1.49 18.53
N THR A 19 2.85 -2.36 17.73
CA THR A 19 3.41 -3.66 17.37
C THR A 19 3.30 -3.88 15.88
N VAL A 20 4.09 -4.83 15.39
CA VAL A 20 3.92 -5.40 14.05
C VAL A 20 3.40 -6.82 14.18
N TYR A 21 2.70 -7.29 13.16
CA TYR A 21 2.23 -8.67 13.08
C TYR A 21 2.41 -9.21 11.67
N ALA A 22 2.60 -10.52 11.55
CA ALA A 22 2.54 -11.19 10.25
C ALA A 22 1.08 -11.47 9.92
N GLN A 23 0.65 -11.10 8.72
CA GLN A 23 -0.69 -11.42 8.24
C GLN A 23 -0.85 -12.95 8.15
N GLU A 24 -1.88 -13.49 8.80
CA GLU A 24 -2.26 -14.89 8.65
C GLU A 24 -2.94 -15.06 7.29
N LEU A 25 -2.40 -15.96 6.47
CA LEU A 25 -2.88 -16.29 5.14
C LEU A 25 -2.91 -17.80 4.99
N ASP A 26 -3.89 -18.31 4.25
CA ASP A 26 -3.85 -19.70 3.84
C ASP A 26 -2.68 -19.91 2.86
N VAL A 27 -2.09 -21.10 2.92
CA VAL A 27 -0.94 -21.49 2.07
C VAL A 27 -1.21 -21.27 0.59
N GLU A 28 -2.46 -21.42 0.17
CA GLU A 28 -2.93 -21.24 -1.21
C GLU A 28 -2.95 -19.75 -1.62
N GLU A 29 -3.13 -18.86 -0.65
CA GLU A 29 -3.21 -17.40 -0.82
C GLU A 29 -1.84 -16.71 -0.69
N MET A 30 -0.82 -17.39 -0.16
CA MET A 30 0.56 -16.92 -0.09
C MET A 30 1.22 -16.87 -1.49
N ARG A 31 0.68 -16.04 -2.38
CA ARG A 31 1.07 -15.87 -3.78
C ARG A 31 1.12 -14.38 -4.12
N PHE A 32 2.11 -13.99 -4.91
CA PHE A 32 2.34 -12.59 -5.30
C PHE A 32 1.05 -11.89 -5.78
N ASN A 33 0.38 -12.44 -6.80
CA ASN A 33 -0.81 -11.81 -7.39
C ASN A 33 -1.95 -11.64 -6.39
N LYS A 34 -2.13 -12.61 -5.49
CA LYS A 34 -3.20 -12.58 -4.48
C LYS A 34 -2.94 -11.48 -3.46
N ILE A 35 -1.69 -11.39 -2.98
CA ILE A 35 -1.26 -10.33 -2.05
C ILE A 35 -1.40 -8.94 -2.67
N VAL A 36 -0.98 -8.78 -3.94
CA VAL A 36 -1.12 -7.51 -4.66
C VAL A 36 -2.60 -7.12 -4.78
N GLU A 37 -3.48 -8.06 -5.12
CA GLU A 37 -4.93 -7.85 -5.17
C GLU A 37 -5.49 -7.46 -3.80
N ASP A 38 -5.14 -8.19 -2.74
CA ASP A 38 -5.67 -7.94 -1.39
C ASP A 38 -5.21 -6.60 -0.81
N ILE A 39 -3.97 -6.17 -1.11
CA ILE A 39 -3.47 -4.84 -0.74
C ILE A 39 -4.22 -3.77 -1.54
N ARG A 40 -4.36 -3.95 -2.87
CA ARG A 40 -5.05 -2.99 -3.74
C ARG A 40 -6.51 -2.81 -3.35
N ASP A 41 -7.19 -3.90 -3.01
CA ASP A 41 -8.60 -3.93 -2.67
C ASP A 41 -8.85 -3.55 -1.19
N GLY A 42 -7.80 -3.24 -0.43
CA GLY A 42 -7.86 -2.78 0.96
C GLY A 42 -8.19 -3.89 1.98
N GLN A 43 -8.10 -5.16 1.59
CA GLN A 43 -8.24 -6.28 2.53
C GLN A 43 -7.03 -6.37 3.46
N ILE A 44 -5.86 -5.95 2.97
CA ILE A 44 -4.62 -5.87 3.74
C ILE A 44 -4.19 -4.41 3.80
N GLU A 45 -4.19 -3.86 5.02
CA GLU A 45 -3.85 -2.46 5.28
C GLU A 45 -2.58 -2.34 6.13
N ASN A 46 -2.00 -1.13 6.15
CA ASN A 46 -0.84 -0.79 6.98
C ASN A 46 0.39 -1.70 6.78
N VAL A 47 0.63 -2.10 5.52
CA VAL A 47 1.79 -2.93 5.14
C VAL A 47 3.09 -2.23 5.49
N LYS A 48 3.98 -2.94 6.20
CA LYS A 48 5.33 -2.50 6.58
C LYS A 48 6.41 -3.20 5.77
N ALA A 49 6.25 -4.49 5.51
CA ALA A 49 7.18 -5.26 4.71
C ALA A 49 6.48 -6.43 4.01
N VAL A 50 6.99 -6.82 2.85
CA VAL A 50 6.59 -8.03 2.15
C VAL A 50 7.85 -8.84 1.83
N PHE A 51 7.86 -10.10 2.25
CA PHE A 51 8.98 -11.01 2.03
C PHE A 51 8.56 -12.14 1.11
N GLU A 52 9.35 -12.37 0.06
CA GLU A 52 9.34 -13.64 -0.65
C GLU A 52 10.35 -14.61 -0.02
N PHE A 53 10.04 -15.90 -0.02
CA PHE A 53 10.94 -16.92 0.51
C PHE A 53 10.64 -18.30 -0.08
N ASN A 54 11.67 -19.14 -0.16
CA ASN A 54 11.52 -20.57 -0.46
C ASN A 54 12.03 -21.40 0.74
N PRO A 55 11.15 -22.10 1.47
CA PRO A 55 11.54 -22.92 2.61
C PRO A 55 12.50 -24.08 2.29
N ALA A 56 12.38 -24.70 1.11
CA ALA A 56 13.25 -25.81 0.72
C ALA A 56 14.66 -25.33 0.32
N GLU A 57 14.75 -24.17 -0.33
CA GLU A 57 16.01 -23.59 -0.80
C GLU A 57 16.69 -22.69 0.25
N GLY A 58 15.95 -22.23 1.27
CA GLY A 58 16.50 -21.54 2.43
C GLY A 58 16.85 -20.06 2.23
N TRP A 59 16.21 -19.38 1.28
CA TRP A 59 16.41 -17.95 1.02
C TRP A 59 15.14 -17.13 1.30
N SER A 60 15.34 -15.82 1.51
CA SER A 60 14.27 -14.83 1.65
C SER A 60 14.74 -13.47 1.17
N ASN A 61 13.88 -12.74 0.45
CA ASN A 61 14.13 -11.38 -0.03
C ASN A 61 12.99 -10.44 0.39
N ASP A 62 13.34 -9.19 0.67
CA ASP A 62 12.39 -8.10 0.83
C ASP A 62 12.00 -7.57 -0.57
N ILE A 63 10.71 -7.64 -0.88
CA ILE A 63 10.11 -7.21 -2.15
C ILE A 63 9.01 -6.18 -1.92
N THR A 64 9.06 -5.48 -0.79
CA THR A 64 8.04 -4.49 -0.41
C THR A 64 7.82 -3.46 -1.52
N ALA A 65 8.91 -2.94 -2.09
CA ALA A 65 8.82 -1.95 -3.17
C ALA A 65 8.10 -2.50 -4.40
N ASP A 66 8.44 -3.71 -4.83
CA ASP A 66 7.87 -4.33 -6.03
C ASP A 66 6.37 -4.63 -5.87
N VAL A 67 5.98 -5.11 -4.68
CA VAL A 67 4.58 -5.39 -4.36
C VAL A 67 3.76 -4.10 -4.28
N MET A 68 4.30 -3.07 -3.63
CA MET A 68 3.61 -1.78 -3.52
C MET A 68 3.47 -1.09 -4.89
N ALA A 69 4.50 -1.16 -5.74
CA ALA A 69 4.44 -0.65 -7.10
C ALA A 69 3.43 -1.43 -7.98
N ALA A 70 3.30 -2.74 -7.77
CA ALA A 70 2.31 -3.55 -8.48
C ALA A 70 0.87 -3.28 -8.00
N ALA A 71 0.66 -3.03 -6.70
CA ALA A 71 -0.66 -2.74 -6.13
C ALA A 71 -1.15 -1.33 -6.47
N PHE A 72 -0.22 -0.37 -6.48
CA PHE A 72 -0.47 1.03 -6.79
C PHE A 72 0.47 1.47 -7.90
N PRO A 73 0.20 1.05 -9.17
CA PRO A 73 1.01 1.51 -10.28
C PRO A 73 0.97 3.02 -10.32
N GLU A 74 2.13 3.65 -10.53
CA GLU A 74 2.20 5.08 -10.82
C GLU A 74 1.25 5.32 -12.00
N GLN A 75 0.16 6.05 -11.74
CA GLN A 75 -0.59 6.63 -12.83
C GLN A 75 0.36 7.67 -13.39
N ASP A 76 0.76 7.50 -14.67
CA ASP A 76 1.25 8.64 -15.43
C ASP A 76 0.30 9.79 -15.10
N GLU A 77 0.82 10.85 -14.49
CA GLU A 77 0.05 12.05 -14.24
C GLU A 77 -0.54 12.44 -15.59
N ASP A 78 -1.81 12.11 -15.84
CA ASP A 78 -2.57 12.81 -16.85
C ASP A 78 -2.59 14.24 -16.31
N ASP A 79 -1.88 15.13 -17.02
CA ASP A 79 -1.69 16.57 -16.73
C ASP A 79 -3.02 17.36 -16.64
N GLY A 80 -4.15 16.68 -16.40
CA GLY A 80 -5.44 17.19 -16.01
C GLY A 80 -5.40 17.86 -14.64
N TYR A 81 -4.57 18.90 -14.52
CA TYR A 81 -4.74 19.99 -13.56
C TYR A 81 -6.15 20.55 -13.74
N SER A 82 -7.12 19.98 -13.02
CA SER A 82 -8.41 20.60 -12.85
C SER A 82 -8.18 21.90 -12.09
N ASP A 83 -8.35 23.01 -12.80
CA ASP A 83 -8.26 24.37 -12.32
C ASP A 83 -9.36 24.65 -11.29
N TYR A 84 -9.21 24.12 -10.09
CA TYR A 84 -10.04 24.50 -8.94
C TYR A 84 -9.71 25.92 -8.44
N ARG A 85 -8.98 26.77 -9.20
CA ARG A 85 -8.73 28.16 -8.78
C ARG A 85 -10.04 28.93 -8.70
N ALA A 86 -11.01 28.61 -9.57
CA ALA A 86 -12.35 29.20 -9.53
C ALA A 86 -13.16 28.78 -8.28
N GLU A 87 -12.82 27.66 -7.65
CA GLU A 87 -13.51 27.11 -6.48
C GLU A 87 -12.77 27.40 -5.16
N ARG A 88 -11.62 28.08 -5.21
CA ARG A 88 -10.86 28.45 -4.01
C ARG A 88 -11.63 29.49 -3.19
N ILE A 89 -12.06 29.09 -2.00
CA ILE A 89 -12.58 29.99 -0.99
C ILE A 89 -11.44 30.90 -0.52
N THR A 90 -11.49 32.17 -0.92
CA THR A 90 -10.60 33.22 -0.40
C THR A 90 -11.23 33.87 0.83
N GLY A 91 -10.42 34.56 1.66
CA GLY A 91 -10.95 35.33 2.80
C GLY A 91 -12.05 36.33 2.42
N ALA A 92 -11.98 36.87 1.19
CA ALA A 92 -13.02 37.72 0.61
C ALA A 92 -14.33 36.95 0.32
N VAL A 93 -14.24 35.74 -0.23
CA VAL A 93 -15.40 34.87 -0.51
C VAL A 93 -16.01 34.32 0.79
N ALA A 94 -15.19 34.09 1.82
CA ALA A 94 -15.62 33.61 3.14
C ALA A 94 -16.20 34.70 4.05
N GLY A 95 -16.29 35.96 3.60
CA GLY A 95 -16.84 37.07 4.39
C GLY A 95 -15.96 37.49 5.58
N VAL A 96 -14.65 37.22 5.53
CA VAL A 96 -13.72 37.58 6.61
C VAL A 96 -13.33 39.05 6.47
N GLU A 97 -13.78 39.88 7.42
CA GLU A 97 -13.37 41.29 7.49
C GLU A 97 -11.89 41.41 7.87
N HIS A 98 -11.05 41.84 6.93
CA HIS A 98 -9.65 42.16 7.20
C HIS A 98 -9.55 43.49 7.96
N ARG A 99 -9.23 43.43 9.25
CA ARG A 99 -8.77 44.61 10.01
C ARG A 99 -7.28 44.80 9.77
N MET A 100 -6.92 45.80 8.98
CA MET A 100 -5.54 46.27 8.86
C MET A 100 -5.21 47.12 10.09
N ALA A 101 -4.13 46.77 10.81
CA ALA A 101 -3.57 47.64 11.83
C ALA A 101 -2.86 48.82 11.14
N ALA A 102 -3.19 50.04 11.57
CA ALA A 102 -2.60 51.29 11.09
C ALA A 102 -1.23 51.54 11.73
#